data_AF-A0A1I7YNA0-F1
#
_entry.id   AF-A0A1I7YNA0-F1
#
_cell.length_a   1.000
_cell.length_b   1.000
_cell.length_c   1.000
_cell.angle_alpha   90.00
_cell.angle_beta   90.00
_cell.angle_gamma   90.00
#
_symmetry.space_group_name_H-M   'P 1'
#
loop_
_entity.id
_entity.type
_entity.pdbx_description
1 polymer ?
#
loop_
_entity_poly.entity_id
_entity_poly.type
_entity_poly.pdbx_seq_one_letter_code
_entity_poly.pdbx_strand_id
1 'polypeptide(L)'
;MAPPIVSQDTPDIESILELNPRVNKTAKVTPTAVTKKEKLNWKRNSDKGCTSCSNVYKNDFRDIKHTTLSERGALKEASRCLKCADAPCQKSCPTQLDIKTFITSIANKNYYGAARQILSDNPLGLTCGMICPTSDLCVGSCNLYASEEGPINIGGLQHFATEMDLELQLPQKLNFIYLQEDEHSPSGLG
;
A
#
# COMPACT_ATOMS: atom_id res chain seq x y z
N MET A 1 12.79 -6.70 -58.87
CA MET A 1 12.16 -6.82 -57.54
C MET A 1 11.12 -5.72 -57.43
N ALA A 2 9.89 -6.05 -57.03
CA ALA A 2 8.90 -5.03 -56.71
C ALA A 2 9.37 -4.24 -55.48
N PRO A 3 9.12 -2.92 -55.40
CA PRO A 3 9.47 -2.13 -54.24
C PRO A 3 8.70 -2.63 -53.00
N PRO A 4 9.30 -2.56 -51.80
CA PRO A 4 8.61 -2.93 -50.57
C PRO A 4 7.38 -2.05 -50.36
N ILE A 5 6.29 -2.65 -49.90
CA ILE A 5 5.06 -1.93 -49.57
C ILE A 5 5.27 -1.25 -48.22
N VAL A 6 5.46 0.07 -48.22
CA VAL A 6 5.79 0.86 -47.02
C VAL A 6 4.68 0.83 -45.96
N SER A 7 3.44 0.55 -46.37
CA SER A 7 2.28 0.50 -45.47
C SER A 7 2.00 -0.88 -44.87
N GLN A 8 2.89 -1.86 -45.08
CA GLN A 8 2.77 -3.21 -44.53
C GLN A 8 3.94 -3.51 -43.61
N ASP A 9 3.63 -4.14 -42.48
CA ASP A 9 4.65 -4.62 -41.55
C ASP A 9 5.48 -5.71 -42.22
N THR A 10 6.80 -5.72 -41.96
CA THR A 10 7.67 -6.82 -42.40
C THR A 10 7.42 -8.06 -41.53
N PRO A 11 7.79 -9.27 -41.98
CA PRO A 11 7.58 -10.49 -41.19
C PRO A 11 8.16 -10.43 -39.78
N ASP A 12 9.30 -9.74 -39.60
CA ASP A 12 9.92 -9.54 -38.29
C ASP A 12 9.04 -8.67 -37.37
N ILE A 13 8.42 -7.63 -37.93
CA ILE A 13 7.50 -6.75 -37.19
C ILE A 13 6.17 -7.46 -36.93
N GLU A 14 5.66 -8.22 -37.89
CA GLU A 14 4.46 -9.04 -37.71
C GLU A 14 4.64 -10.04 -36.56
N SER A 15 5.82 -10.66 -36.45
CA SER A 15 6.13 -11.59 -35.35
C SER A 15 6.16 -10.89 -33.99
N ILE A 16 6.74 -9.69 -33.90
CA ILE A 16 6.72 -8.88 -32.67
C ILE A 16 5.27 -8.51 -32.28
N LEU A 17 4.40 -8.29 -33.26
CA LEU A 17 3.00 -7.90 -33.07
C LEU A 17 2.04 -9.08 -32.86
N GLU A 18 2.54 -10.30 -32.65
CA GLU A 18 1.71 -11.51 -32.44
C GLU A 18 0.78 -11.40 -31.23
N LEU A 19 1.22 -10.77 -30.14
CA LEU A 19 0.44 -10.61 -28.90
C LEU A 19 -0.28 -9.25 -28.80
N ASN A 20 -0.14 -8.38 -29.80
CA ASN A 20 -0.81 -7.09 -29.81
C ASN A 20 -2.34 -7.30 -29.84
N PRO A 21 -3.14 -6.67 -28.95
CA PRO A 21 -4.59 -6.87 -28.90
C PRO A 21 -5.26 -6.55 -30.24
N ARG A 22 -6.03 -7.53 -30.75
CA ARG A 22 -6.87 -7.39 -31.95
C ARG A 22 -8.31 -7.77 -31.60
N VAL A 23 -9.28 -7.10 -32.26
CA VAL A 23 -10.69 -7.41 -32.07
C VAL A 23 -11.00 -8.77 -32.71
N ASN A 24 -11.44 -9.74 -31.90
CA ASN A 24 -11.90 -11.03 -32.40
C ASN A 24 -13.28 -10.86 -33.05
N LYS A 25 -13.38 -11.17 -34.35
CA LYS A 25 -14.64 -11.11 -35.10
C LYS A 25 -15.58 -12.29 -34.81
N THR A 26 -15.05 -13.34 -34.20
CA THR A 26 -15.75 -14.60 -33.91
C THR A 26 -15.48 -15.05 -32.48
N ALA A 27 -16.32 -15.95 -31.96
CA ALA A 27 -16.10 -16.58 -30.68
C ALA A 27 -14.83 -17.45 -30.69
N LYS A 28 -14.10 -17.48 -29.57
CA LYS A 28 -12.95 -18.36 -29.34
C LYS A 28 -13.43 -19.70 -28.80
N VAL A 29 -13.00 -20.80 -29.42
CA VAL A 29 -13.34 -22.17 -28.98
C VAL A 29 -12.11 -22.81 -28.37
N THR A 30 -12.15 -23.07 -27.06
CA THR A 30 -11.09 -23.76 -26.33
C THR A 30 -11.70 -24.79 -25.39
N PRO A 31 -11.34 -26.09 -25.49
CA PRO A 31 -11.86 -27.12 -24.60
C PRO A 31 -11.52 -26.85 -23.13
N THR A 32 -12.42 -27.20 -22.23
CA THR A 32 -12.24 -27.05 -20.77
C THR A 32 -10.97 -27.76 -20.25
N ALA A 33 -10.57 -28.86 -20.88
CA ALA A 33 -9.34 -29.57 -20.52
C ALA A 33 -8.09 -28.72 -20.78
N VAL A 34 -8.08 -27.91 -21.84
CA VAL A 34 -6.97 -27.03 -22.21
C VAL A 34 -6.94 -25.84 -21.25
N THR A 35 -8.08 -25.18 -21.00
CA THR A 35 -8.14 -24.01 -20.10
C THR A 35 -7.74 -24.35 -18.67
N LYS A 36 -8.07 -25.55 -18.19
CA LYS A 36 -7.63 -26.05 -16.87
C LYS A 36 -6.11 -26.20 -16.79
N LYS A 37 -5.47 -26.70 -17.84
CA LYS A 37 -4.00 -26.83 -17.91
C LYS A 37 -3.35 -25.45 -18.02
N GLU A 38 -3.84 -24.59 -18.92
CA GLU A 38 -3.31 -23.24 -19.13
C GLU A 38 -3.43 -22.34 -17.89
N LYS A 39 -4.48 -22.50 -17.09
CA LYS A 39 -4.67 -21.74 -15.84
C LYS A 39 -3.47 -21.81 -14.90
N LEU A 40 -2.74 -22.93 -14.88
CA LEU A 40 -1.56 -23.11 -14.02
C LEU A 40 -0.41 -22.17 -14.41
N ASN A 41 -0.28 -21.83 -15.70
CA ASN A 41 0.80 -20.97 -16.20
C ASN A 41 0.65 -19.50 -15.77
N TRP A 42 -0.57 -19.07 -15.44
CA TRP A 42 -0.90 -17.67 -15.12
C TRP A 42 -1.25 -17.44 -13.65
N LYS A 43 -1.06 -18.45 -12.79
CA LYS A 43 -1.45 -18.41 -11.36
C LYS A 43 -0.54 -17.47 -10.57
N ARG A 44 -1.12 -16.44 -9.94
CA ARG A 44 -0.38 -15.44 -9.12
C ARG A 44 -0.65 -15.50 -7.62
N ASN A 45 -1.88 -15.83 -7.23
CA ASN A 45 -2.28 -15.95 -5.83
C ASN A 45 -2.13 -17.39 -5.33
N SER A 46 -2.14 -17.57 -4.01
CA SER A 46 -2.10 -18.88 -3.37
C SER A 46 -3.13 -19.85 -3.97
N ASP A 47 -2.73 -21.11 -4.12
CA ASP A 47 -3.62 -22.13 -4.62
C ASP A 47 -4.56 -22.63 -3.52
N LYS A 48 -5.85 -22.67 -3.82
CA LYS A 48 -6.89 -23.14 -2.87
C LYS A 48 -6.86 -24.66 -2.71
N GLY A 49 -6.31 -25.39 -3.69
CA GLY A 49 -6.18 -26.85 -3.65
C GLY A 49 -4.85 -27.34 -3.05
N CYS A 50 -3.97 -26.44 -2.62
CA CYS A 50 -2.70 -26.82 -2.02
C CYS A 50 -2.92 -27.32 -0.58
N THR A 51 -2.63 -28.60 -0.35
CA THR A 51 -2.80 -29.26 0.97
C THR A 51 -1.49 -29.37 1.75
N SER A 52 -0.35 -29.14 1.11
CA SER A 52 0.97 -29.20 1.74
C SER A 52 1.57 -27.81 1.86
N CYS A 53 1.67 -27.29 3.08
CA CYS A 53 2.52 -26.15 3.36
C CYS A 53 3.96 -26.65 3.48
N SER A 54 4.79 -26.43 2.45
CA SER A 54 6.24 -26.49 2.66
C SER A 54 6.60 -25.48 3.76
N ASN A 55 7.59 -25.82 4.60
CA ASN A 55 7.98 -24.98 5.73
C ASN A 55 8.82 -23.79 5.25
N VAL A 56 8.24 -22.95 4.38
CA VAL A 56 8.88 -21.85 3.64
C VAL A 56 9.44 -20.78 4.58
N TYR A 57 8.95 -20.73 5.83
CA TYR A 57 9.31 -19.69 6.80
C TYR A 57 10.43 -20.09 7.77
N LYS A 58 11.10 -21.24 7.59
CA LYS A 58 12.22 -21.61 8.44
C LYS A 58 13.39 -20.64 8.20
N ASN A 59 13.69 -19.82 9.21
CA ASN A 59 14.72 -18.76 9.15
C ASN A 59 14.48 -17.71 8.03
N ASP A 60 13.22 -17.44 7.66
CA ASP A 60 12.85 -16.35 6.75
C ASP A 60 12.18 -15.22 7.56
N PHE A 61 12.84 -14.05 7.60
CA PHE A 61 12.38 -12.86 8.33
C PHE A 61 12.03 -11.71 7.40
N ARG A 62 11.75 -11.99 6.12
CA ARG A 62 11.27 -10.96 5.19
C ARG A 62 9.93 -10.40 5.64
N ASP A 63 9.65 -9.16 5.23
CA ASP A 63 8.38 -8.54 5.53
C ASP A 63 7.22 -9.27 4.84
N ILE A 64 6.27 -9.76 5.63
CA ILE A 64 5.06 -10.44 5.17
C ILE A 64 3.80 -9.56 5.30
N LYS A 65 3.92 -8.34 5.82
CA LYS A 65 2.78 -7.45 6.04
C LYS A 65 2.11 -7.12 4.71
N HIS A 66 0.83 -7.43 4.59
CA HIS A 66 0.02 -7.06 3.43
C HIS A 66 -0.27 -5.56 3.33
N THR A 67 -0.01 -4.81 4.39
CA THR A 67 -0.23 -3.36 4.48
C THR A 67 0.97 -2.53 4.02
N THR A 68 2.15 -3.13 3.80
CA THR A 68 3.35 -2.40 3.35
C THR A 68 3.13 -1.80 1.96
N LEU A 69 3.47 -0.52 1.77
CA LEU A 69 3.25 0.23 0.54
C LEU A 69 4.56 0.77 -0.02
N SER A 70 4.75 0.63 -1.34
CA SER A 70 5.73 1.43 -2.09
C SER A 70 5.19 2.85 -2.31
N GLU A 71 6.04 3.81 -2.66
CA GLU A 71 5.60 5.19 -3.00
C GLU A 71 4.44 5.19 -4.02
N ARG A 72 4.55 4.39 -5.09
CA ARG A 72 3.48 4.25 -6.10
C ARG A 72 2.16 3.78 -5.48
N GLY A 73 2.23 2.81 -4.56
CA GLY A 73 1.06 2.30 -3.85
C GLY A 73 0.49 3.33 -2.87
N ALA A 74 1.36 3.99 -2.11
CA ALA A 74 1.01 5.02 -1.14
C ALA A 74 0.34 6.22 -1.80
N LEU A 75 0.86 6.73 -2.91
CA LEU A 75 0.25 7.82 -3.66
C LEU A 75 -1.14 7.45 -4.19
N LYS A 76 -1.30 6.23 -4.73
CA LYS A 76 -2.60 5.74 -5.19
C LYS A 76 -3.60 5.68 -4.03
N GLU A 77 -3.22 5.08 -2.91
CA GLU A 77 -4.10 4.90 -1.75
C GLU A 77 -4.43 6.24 -1.06
N ALA A 78 -3.46 7.15 -0.94
CA ALA A 78 -3.67 8.50 -0.41
C ALA A 78 -4.58 9.36 -1.31
N SER A 79 -4.49 9.18 -2.64
CA SER A 79 -5.39 9.82 -3.59
C SER A 79 -6.84 9.31 -3.46
N ARG A 80 -7.00 8.02 -3.14
CA ARG A 80 -8.31 7.36 -2.94
C ARG A 80 -9.02 7.83 -1.68
N CYS A 81 -8.27 8.21 -0.64
CA CYS A 81 -8.84 8.71 0.61
C CYS A 81 -9.71 9.96 0.38
N LEU A 82 -10.94 9.93 0.92
CA LEU A 82 -11.91 11.03 0.82
C LEU A 82 -11.54 12.28 1.62
N LYS A 83 -10.58 12.17 2.56
CA LYS A 83 -10.14 13.29 3.43
C LYS A 83 -11.33 13.89 4.19
N CYS A 84 -12.12 13.02 4.80
CA CYS A 84 -13.37 13.34 5.48
C CYS A 84 -13.23 14.50 6.47
N ALA A 85 -14.24 15.37 6.54
CA ALA A 85 -14.40 16.26 7.69
C ALA A 85 -14.79 15.44 8.93
N ASP A 86 -14.35 15.89 10.11
CA ASP A 86 -14.64 15.25 11.40
C ASP A 86 -14.47 13.72 11.36
N ALA A 87 -13.28 13.29 10.92
CA ALA A 87 -13.06 11.96 10.41
C ALA A 87 -13.29 10.88 11.50
N PRO A 88 -14.17 9.88 11.27
CA PRO A 88 -14.41 8.83 12.27
C PRO A 88 -13.16 7.97 12.54
N CYS A 89 -12.30 7.80 11.53
CA CYS A 89 -11.04 7.09 11.69
C CYS A 89 -10.09 7.77 12.71
N GLN A 90 -10.14 9.10 12.82
CA GLN A 90 -9.37 9.84 13.83
C GLN A 90 -9.94 9.61 15.23
N LYS A 91 -11.28 9.64 15.38
CA LYS A 91 -11.96 9.37 16.66
C LYS A 91 -11.73 7.95 17.17
N SER A 92 -11.55 6.99 16.27
CA SER A 92 -11.24 5.60 16.61
C SER A 92 -9.75 5.33 16.80
N CYS A 93 -8.89 6.32 16.58
CA CYS A 93 -7.46 6.21 16.86
C CYS A 93 -7.19 6.56 18.33
N PRO A 94 -6.53 5.68 19.12
CA PRO A 94 -6.26 5.96 20.54
C PRO A 94 -5.44 7.23 20.79
N THR A 95 -4.55 7.59 19.86
CA THR A 95 -3.73 8.81 19.92
C THR A 95 -4.35 9.98 19.16
N GLN A 96 -5.58 9.85 18.66
CA GLN A 96 -6.32 10.89 17.92
C GLN A 96 -5.57 11.51 16.72
N LEU A 97 -4.73 10.72 16.04
CA LEU A 97 -3.96 11.14 14.86
C LEU A 97 -4.85 11.88 13.85
N ASP A 98 -4.39 13.04 13.36
CA ASP A 98 -5.04 13.72 12.24
C ASP A 98 -4.78 12.98 10.91
N ILE A 99 -5.53 11.90 10.72
CA ILE A 99 -5.46 11.00 9.56
C ILE A 99 -5.78 11.75 8.26
N LYS A 100 -6.72 12.70 8.31
CA LYS A 100 -7.06 13.51 7.15
C LYS A 100 -5.82 14.30 6.69
N THR A 101 -5.15 14.98 7.60
CA THR A 101 -4.05 15.89 7.27
C THR A 101 -2.80 15.15 6.83
N PHE A 102 -2.40 14.07 7.51
CA PHE A 102 -1.19 13.35 7.09
C PHE A 102 -1.40 12.62 5.75
N ILE A 103 -2.58 12.03 5.50
CA ILE A 103 -2.87 11.40 4.20
C ILE A 103 -2.93 12.44 3.08
N THR A 104 -3.48 13.64 3.36
CA THR A 104 -3.45 14.76 2.41
C THR A 104 -2.02 15.16 2.07
N SER A 105 -1.13 15.18 3.07
CA SER A 105 0.29 15.48 2.87
C SER A 105 0.99 14.43 2.01
N ILE A 106 0.72 13.13 2.22
CA ILE A 106 1.23 12.05 1.36
C ILE A 106 0.75 12.21 -0.09
N ALA A 107 -0.54 12.49 -0.31
CA ALA A 107 -1.10 12.68 -1.64
C ALA A 107 -0.42 13.83 -2.41
N ASN A 108 0.01 14.87 -1.68
CA ASN A 108 0.72 16.03 -2.22
C ASN A 108 2.26 15.85 -2.25
N LYS A 109 2.77 14.63 -2.03
CA LYS A 109 4.21 14.32 -1.93
C LYS A 109 4.97 15.06 -0.83
N ASN A 110 4.27 15.55 0.18
CA ASN A 110 4.86 16.14 1.37
C ASN A 110 5.01 15.08 2.47
N TYR A 111 5.97 14.17 2.29
CA TYR A 111 6.17 13.05 3.22
C TYR A 111 6.66 13.52 4.59
N TYR A 112 7.55 14.51 4.61
CA TYR A 112 8.02 15.15 5.85
C TYR A 112 6.87 15.77 6.65
N GLY A 113 5.99 16.53 6.00
CA GLY A 113 4.81 17.10 6.67
C GLY A 113 3.85 16.03 7.19
N ALA A 114 3.70 14.92 6.46
CA ALA A 114 2.90 13.78 6.92
C ALA A 114 3.52 13.13 8.16
N ALA A 115 4.81 12.82 8.13
CA ALA A 115 5.54 12.21 9.25
C ALA A 115 5.53 13.11 10.48
N ARG A 116 5.76 14.42 10.30
CA ARG A 116 5.68 15.41 11.38
C ARG A 116 4.30 15.42 12.04
N GLN A 117 3.22 15.36 11.26
CA GLN A 117 1.86 15.29 11.79
C GLN A 117 1.60 13.97 12.53
N ILE A 118 2.17 12.87 12.05
CA ILE A 118 2.05 11.57 12.74
C ILE A 118 2.79 11.61 14.08
N LEU A 119 4.04 12.08 14.06
CA LEU A 119 4.93 12.10 15.22
C LEU A 119 4.55 13.15 16.26
N SER A 120 3.76 14.18 15.89
CA SER A 120 3.25 15.16 16.86
C SER A 120 2.26 14.56 17.85
N ASP A 121 1.45 13.60 17.39
CA ASP A 121 0.39 12.97 18.21
C ASP A 121 0.81 11.57 18.67
N ASN A 122 1.74 10.92 17.97
CA ASN A 122 2.23 9.59 18.30
C ASN A 122 3.76 9.48 18.06
N PRO A 123 4.58 9.56 19.12
CA PRO A 123 6.04 9.46 19.00
C PRO A 123 6.53 8.09 18.49
N LEU A 124 5.70 7.05 18.56
CA LEU A 124 5.96 5.72 18.03
C LEU A 124 5.28 5.48 16.67
N GLY A 125 5.13 6.55 15.88
CA GLY A 125 4.41 6.56 14.60
C GLY A 125 4.81 5.44 13.63
N LEU A 126 6.12 5.16 13.50
CA LEU A 126 6.62 4.09 12.62
C LEU A 126 6.18 2.70 13.08
N THR A 127 6.41 2.40 14.36
CA THR A 127 6.03 1.12 14.97
C THR A 127 4.53 0.90 14.85
N CYS A 128 3.72 1.90 15.23
CA CYS A 128 2.26 1.81 15.14
C CYS A 128 1.78 1.64 13.69
N GLY A 129 2.42 2.28 12.71
CA GLY A 129 2.12 2.06 11.29
C GLY A 129 2.28 0.60 10.84
N MET A 130 3.22 -0.13 11.44
CA MET A 130 3.49 -1.53 11.11
C MET A 130 2.61 -2.53 11.85
N ILE A 131 2.33 -2.32 13.14
CA ILE A 131 1.73 -3.36 14.00
C ILE A 131 0.30 -3.07 14.48
N CYS A 132 -0.22 -1.87 14.25
CA CYS A 132 -1.54 -1.49 14.76
C CYS A 132 -2.64 -2.41 14.21
N PRO A 133 -3.53 -2.97 15.06
CA PRO A 133 -4.67 -3.77 14.63
C PRO A 133 -5.77 -2.87 14.06
N THR A 134 -5.48 -2.26 12.90
CA THR A 134 -6.26 -1.14 12.36
C THR A 134 -7.73 -1.48 12.08
N SER A 135 -8.04 -2.75 11.79
CA SER A 135 -9.42 -3.23 11.58
C SER A 135 -10.33 -2.97 12.78
N ASP A 136 -9.78 -3.04 13.99
CA ASP A 136 -10.52 -2.83 15.24
C ASP A 136 -10.43 -1.37 15.71
N LEU A 137 -9.71 -0.53 14.97
CA LEU A 137 -9.40 0.86 15.29
C LEU A 137 -9.78 1.78 14.12
N CYS A 138 -8.82 2.57 13.62
CA CYS A 138 -9.04 3.63 12.64
C CYS A 138 -9.62 3.13 11.29
N VAL A 139 -9.26 1.92 10.85
CA VAL A 139 -9.76 1.36 9.58
C VAL A 139 -11.17 0.82 9.75
N GLY A 140 -11.50 0.28 10.93
CA GLY A 140 -12.84 -0.23 11.27
C GLY A 140 -13.95 0.82 11.18
N SER A 141 -13.62 2.09 11.42
CA SER A 141 -14.56 3.21 11.32
C SER A 141 -14.40 4.07 10.06
N CYS A 142 -13.59 3.65 9.09
CA CYS A 142 -13.37 4.41 7.87
C CYS A 142 -14.65 4.49 7.02
N ASN A 143 -15.08 5.69 6.59
CA ASN A 143 -16.26 5.87 5.74
C ASN A 143 -16.21 5.08 4.42
N LEU A 144 -15.01 4.85 3.86
CA LEU A 144 -14.84 4.06 2.64
C LEU A 144 -15.13 2.57 2.83
N TYR A 145 -15.29 2.10 4.06
CA TYR A 145 -15.84 0.77 4.33
C TYR A 145 -17.22 0.57 3.68
N ALA A 146 -17.99 1.66 3.49
CA ALA A 146 -19.28 1.63 2.80
C ALA A 146 -19.17 1.49 1.26
N SER A 147 -17.96 1.36 0.70
CA SER A 147 -17.71 1.17 -0.73
C SER A 147 -17.22 -0.25 -1.05
N GLU A 148 -17.46 -0.72 -2.28
CA GLU A 148 -17.02 -2.06 -2.73
C GLU A 148 -15.49 -2.24 -2.70
N GLU A 149 -14.74 -1.16 -2.91
CA GLU A 149 -13.27 -1.17 -2.83
C GLU A 149 -12.75 -1.28 -1.38
N GLY A 150 -13.57 -0.95 -0.40
CA GLY A 150 -13.27 -1.06 1.02
C GLY A 150 -12.51 0.13 1.64
N PRO A 151 -12.17 0.04 2.94
CA PRO A 151 -11.59 1.12 3.72
C PRO A 151 -10.13 1.41 3.32
N ILE A 152 -9.58 2.52 3.79
CA ILE A 152 -8.20 2.94 3.47
C ILE A 152 -7.18 2.10 4.25
N ASN A 153 -6.05 1.75 3.63
CA ASN A 153 -4.87 1.20 4.31
C ASN A 153 -4.13 2.30 5.11
N ILE A 154 -4.71 2.74 6.22
CA ILE A 154 -4.20 3.85 7.04
C ILE A 154 -2.84 3.51 7.66
N GLY A 155 -2.68 2.29 8.21
CA GLY A 155 -1.43 1.84 8.81
C GLY A 155 -0.28 1.81 7.81
N GLY A 156 -0.51 1.31 6.59
CA GLY A 156 0.48 1.31 5.51
C GLY A 156 0.92 2.71 5.08
N LEU A 157 0.00 3.67 5.03
CA LEU A 157 0.31 5.07 4.74
C LEU A 157 1.11 5.73 5.85
N GLN A 158 0.77 5.44 7.11
CA GLN A 158 1.52 5.90 8.28
C GLN A 158 2.95 5.33 8.30
N HIS A 159 3.08 4.03 8.06
CA HIS A 159 4.37 3.35 7.91
C HIS A 159 5.21 3.99 6.80
N PHE A 160 4.65 4.14 5.60
CA PHE A 160 5.35 4.74 4.47
C PHE A 160 5.86 6.16 4.78
N ALA A 161 5.01 7.04 5.31
CA ALA A 161 5.43 8.42 5.60
C ALA A 161 6.55 8.51 6.64
N THR A 162 6.45 7.70 7.70
CA THR A 162 7.45 7.68 8.77
C THR A 162 8.75 6.97 8.36
N GLU A 163 8.69 5.98 7.46
CA GLU A 163 9.87 5.38 6.83
C GLU A 163 10.62 6.40 5.96
N MET A 164 9.90 7.19 5.15
CA MET A 164 10.51 8.28 4.36
C MET A 164 11.20 9.34 5.24
N ASP A 165 10.62 9.68 6.39
CA ASP A 165 11.23 10.62 7.34
C ASP A 165 12.51 10.06 7.97
N LEU A 166 12.51 8.76 8.29
CA LEU A 166 13.71 8.07 8.78
C LEU A 166 14.85 8.10 7.76
N GLU A 167 14.54 7.94 6.47
CA GLU A 167 15.53 8.04 5.39
C GLU A 167 16.15 9.44 5.27
N LEU A 168 15.41 10.50 5.65
CA LEU A 168 15.92 11.88 5.66
C LEU A 168 16.91 12.16 6.81
N GLN A 169 16.95 11.31 7.84
CA GLN A 169 17.85 11.41 9.00
C GLN A 169 17.82 12.78 9.72
N LEU A 170 16.64 13.41 9.77
CA LEU A 170 16.47 14.70 10.44
C LEU A 170 16.30 14.48 11.96
N PRO A 171 17.12 15.10 12.83
CA PRO A 171 16.96 14.94 14.26
C PRO A 171 15.74 15.72 14.76
N GLN A 172 15.04 15.15 15.74
CA GLN A 172 14.06 15.88 16.53
C GLN A 172 14.77 17.00 17.30
N LYS A 173 14.23 18.22 17.24
CA LYS A 173 14.78 19.38 17.95
C LYS A 173 13.87 19.71 19.13
N LEU A 174 14.44 19.73 20.33
CA LEU A 174 13.77 20.27 21.50
C LEU A 174 13.78 21.80 21.43
N ASN A 175 12.63 22.44 21.58
CA ASN A 175 12.61 23.83 22.03
C ASN A 175 12.83 23.80 23.54
N PHE A 176 14.02 24.21 24.00
CA PHE A 176 14.34 24.27 25.43
C PHE A 176 13.37 25.21 26.16
N ILE A 177 12.34 24.64 26.77
CA ILE A 177 11.61 25.22 27.90
C ILE A 177 11.72 24.18 29.01
N TYR A 178 12.39 24.55 30.11
CA TYR A 178 12.70 23.68 31.24
C TYR A 178 11.46 22.93 31.74
N LEU A 179 11.45 21.60 31.62
CA LEU A 179 10.53 20.73 32.34
C LEU A 179 11.36 19.60 32.99
N GLN A 180 11.30 19.54 34.32
CA GLN A 180 11.77 18.42 35.14
C GLN A 180 10.67 17.36 35.12
N GLU A 181 10.95 16.16 34.58
CA GLU A 181 10.08 15.00 34.79
C GLU A 181 10.91 13.75 35.14
N ASP A 182 10.39 12.99 36.10
CA ASP A 182 11.01 11.84 36.78
C ASP A 182 10.92 10.55 35.94
N GLU A 183 12.04 9.83 35.86
CA GLU A 183 12.20 8.62 35.05
C GLU A 183 11.53 7.37 35.64
N HIS A 184 11.03 6.50 34.74
CA HIS A 184 10.67 5.07 34.90
C HIS A 184 9.17 4.72 34.99
N SER A 185 8.47 4.83 33.85
CA SER A 185 7.37 3.94 33.49
C SER A 185 7.35 3.73 31.95
N PRO A 186 6.85 2.60 31.40
CA PRO A 186 6.72 2.39 29.95
C PRO A 186 5.80 3.41 29.25
N SER A 187 5.08 4.20 30.04
CA SER A 187 4.32 5.40 29.67
C SER A 187 5.18 6.66 29.47
N GLY A 188 6.49 6.62 29.73
CA GLY A 188 7.37 7.79 29.65
C GLY A 188 7.87 8.14 28.24
N LEU A 189 7.53 7.33 27.22
CA LEU A 189 7.84 7.63 25.81
C LEU A 189 6.63 8.18 25.04
N GLY A 190 5.43 8.04 25.60
CA GLY A 190 4.16 8.35 24.94
C GLY A 190 3.60 9.70 25.34
#